data_AF-A0A7X7UG16-F1
#
_entry.id   AF-A0A7X7UG16-F1
#
_cell.length_a   1.000
_cell.length_b   1.000
_cell.length_c   1.000
_cell.angle_alpha   90.00
_cell.angle_beta   90.00
_cell.angle_gamma   90.00
#
_symmetry.space_group_name_H-M   'P 1'
#
loop_
_entity.id
_entity.type
_entity.pdbx_description
1 polymer ?
#
loop_
_entity_poly.entity_id
_entity_poly.type
_entity_poly.pdbx_seq_one_letter_code
_entity_poly.pdbx_strand_id
1 'polypeptide(L)'
;MNRFHRRNARGFTFVELLVVLAIVSVLMAIATMTTKYLRYRAMLAVFYSDIRLIKQAAIRFEADVGCFPPDVWRGVDPGLVNKYGWKVAGQYSTTWDQVDLKGWKGPYLRAWKRSPYGGLYDWDNYPSNYTAWGIPGGGVYVTLKPLSWGGGDGMPTMEFEQILEDQGVDRSKEKRVIAVWMGREPTWDSVPGQSG
;
A
#
# COMPACT_ATOMS: atom_id res chain seq x y z
N MET A 1 -62.13 -52.79 1.63
CA MET A 1 -62.53 -51.53 2.29
C MET A 1 -61.28 -50.78 2.73
N ASN A 2 -60.81 -49.78 1.98
CA ASN A 2 -59.62 -48.99 2.35
C ASN A 2 -60.05 -47.64 2.93
N ARG A 3 -59.82 -47.44 4.24
CA ARG A 3 -59.97 -46.12 4.89
C ARG A 3 -58.72 -45.29 4.61
N PHE A 4 -58.85 -44.30 3.73
CA PHE A 4 -57.83 -43.26 3.58
C PHE A 4 -57.79 -42.40 4.85
N HIS A 5 -56.72 -42.54 5.63
CA HIS A 5 -56.40 -41.62 6.72
C HIS A 5 -56.03 -40.26 6.13
N ARG A 6 -56.89 -39.25 6.34
CA ARG A 6 -56.56 -37.85 6.02
C ARG A 6 -55.43 -37.40 6.96
N ARG A 7 -54.22 -37.23 6.42
CA ARG A 7 -53.15 -36.50 7.11
C ARG A 7 -53.60 -35.04 7.25
N ASN A 8 -53.73 -34.57 8.49
CA ASN A 8 -53.89 -33.15 8.80
C ASN A 8 -52.62 -32.40 8.35
N ALA A 9 -52.59 -31.93 7.11
CA ALA A 9 -51.57 -31.02 6.63
C ALA A 9 -51.91 -29.63 7.17
N ARG A 10 -51.33 -29.28 8.33
CA ARG A 10 -51.35 -27.91 8.84
C ARG A 10 -50.39 -27.09 7.96
N GLY A 11 -50.94 -26.14 7.20
CA GLY A 11 -50.18 -25.19 6.40
C GLY A 11 -49.60 -24.05 7.25
N PHE A 12 -48.53 -23.45 6.74
CA PHE A 12 -47.89 -22.27 7.33
C PHE A 12 -48.76 -21.03 7.07
N THR A 13 -48.92 -20.16 8.07
CA THR A 13 -49.68 -18.91 7.92
C THR A 13 -48.83 -17.80 7.30
N PHE A 14 -49.47 -16.84 6.64
CA PHE A 14 -48.78 -15.64 6.13
C PHE A 14 -48.06 -14.87 7.24
N VAL A 15 -48.63 -14.85 8.44
CA VAL A 15 -48.05 -14.16 9.60
C VAL A 15 -46.75 -14.84 10.03
N GLU A 16 -46.71 -16.17 10.09
CA GLU A 16 -45.48 -16.89 10.43
C GLU A 16 -44.38 -16.64 9.39
N LEU A 17 -44.72 -16.59 8.11
CA LEU A 17 -43.73 -16.28 7.07
C LEU A 17 -43.22 -14.83 7.17
N LEU A 18 -44.10 -13.88 7.48
CA LEU A 18 -43.74 -12.47 7.64
C LEU A 18 -42.79 -12.24 8.83
N VAL A 19 -43.05 -12.88 9.98
CA VAL A 19 -42.18 -12.77 11.16
C VAL A 19 -40.79 -13.36 10.87
N VAL A 20 -40.72 -14.50 10.19
CA VAL A 20 -39.45 -15.12 9.81
C VAL A 20 -38.64 -14.21 8.88
N LEU A 21 -39.27 -13.63 7.85
CA LEU A 21 -38.59 -12.70 6.95
C LEU A 21 -38.13 -11.42 7.66
N ALA A 22 -38.93 -10.91 8.60
CA ALA A 22 -38.55 -9.78 9.43
C ALA A 22 -37.29 -10.09 10.26
N ILE A 23 -37.25 -11.23 10.95
CA ILE A 23 -36.07 -11.64 11.74
C ILE A 23 -34.84 -11.85 10.85
N VAL A 24 -34.99 -12.54 9.70
CA VAL A 24 -33.88 -12.78 8.76
C VAL A 24 -33.31 -11.48 8.22
N SER A 25 -34.14 -10.49 7.89
CA SER A 25 -33.68 -9.19 7.40
C SER A 25 -32.84 -8.42 8.42
N VAL A 26 -33.24 -8.44 9.71
CA VAL A 26 -32.50 -7.79 10.80
C VAL A 26 -31.16 -8.50 11.05
N LEU A 27 -31.15 -9.84 11.07
CA LEU A 27 -29.92 -10.62 11.21
C LEU A 27 -28.94 -10.36 10.06
N MET A 28 -29.43 -10.30 8.82
CA MET A 28 -28.58 -9.97 7.67
C MET A 28 -27.99 -8.56 7.76
N ALA A 29 -28.76 -7.57 8.23
CA ALA A 29 -28.26 -6.20 8.40
C ALA A 29 -27.06 -6.14 9.36
N ILE A 30 -27.16 -6.78 10.53
CA ILE A 30 -26.11 -6.77 11.57
C ILE A 30 -24.86 -7.53 11.11
N ALA A 31 -25.02 -8.66 10.41
CA ALA A 31 -23.91 -9.49 9.95
C ALA A 31 -22.95 -8.77 8.99
N THR A 32 -23.42 -7.77 8.24
CA THR A 32 -22.59 -7.06 7.25
C THR A 32 -21.57 -6.09 7.86
N MET A 33 -21.84 -5.52 9.05
CA MET A 33 -21.04 -4.42 9.60
C MET A 33 -19.68 -4.86 10.17
N THR A 34 -19.60 -6.05 10.78
CA THR A 34 -18.40 -6.54 11.48
C THR A 34 -17.22 -6.85 10.55
N THR A 35 -17.52 -7.25 9.31
CA THR A 35 -16.49 -7.68 8.35
C THR A 35 -15.66 -6.53 7.78
N LYS A 36 -16.21 -5.32 7.70
CA LYS A 36 -15.51 -4.15 7.14
C LYS A 36 -14.38 -3.67 8.05
N TYR A 37 -14.65 -3.52 9.35
CA TYR A 37 -13.67 -3.05 10.33
C TYR A 37 -12.47 -3.99 10.47
N LEU A 38 -12.71 -5.30 10.51
CA LEU A 38 -11.63 -6.29 10.59
C LEU A 38 -10.73 -6.28 9.35
N ARG A 39 -11.32 -6.10 8.16
CA ARG A 39 -10.55 -5.94 6.92
C ARG A 39 -9.66 -4.72 6.96
N TYR A 40 -10.17 -3.57 7.43
CA TYR A 40 -9.37 -2.34 7.52
C TYR A 40 -8.15 -2.50 8.45
N ARG A 41 -8.34 -3.11 9.63
CA ARG A 41 -7.23 -3.36 10.56
C ARG A 41 -6.20 -4.33 9.99
N ALA A 42 -6.65 -5.36 9.27
CA ALA A 42 -5.76 -6.29 8.60
C ALA A 42 -4.93 -5.59 7.51
N MET A 43 -5.57 -4.76 6.67
CA MET A 43 -4.87 -3.98 5.63
C MET A 43 -3.85 -3.01 6.24
N LEU A 44 -4.18 -2.36 7.36
CA LEU A 44 -3.27 -1.47 8.09
C LEU A 44 -2.05 -2.24 8.62
N ALA A 45 -2.27 -3.41 9.22
CA ALA A 45 -1.18 -4.25 9.71
C ALA A 45 -0.25 -4.72 8.57
N VAL A 46 -0.82 -5.10 7.42
CA VAL A 46 -0.06 -5.44 6.21
C VAL A 46 0.74 -4.23 5.71
N PHE A 47 0.12 -3.06 5.63
CA PHE A 47 0.77 -1.84 5.18
C PHE A 47 2.01 -1.48 6.01
N TYR A 48 1.88 -1.50 7.34
CA TYR A 48 3.03 -1.26 8.22
C TYR A 48 4.09 -2.34 8.11
N SER A 49 3.68 -3.60 7.97
CA SER A 49 4.63 -4.70 7.77
C SER A 49 5.43 -4.50 6.48
N ASP A 50 4.76 -4.13 5.39
CA ASP A 50 5.40 -3.88 4.10
C ASP A 50 6.37 -2.71 4.17
N ILE A 51 5.99 -1.58 4.78
CA ILE A 51 6.89 -0.44 4.96
C ILE A 51 8.13 -0.82 5.77
N ARG A 52 7.96 -1.56 6.88
CA ARG A 52 9.10 -2.02 7.69
C ARG A 52 10.02 -2.93 6.90
N LEU A 53 9.47 -3.83 6.08
CA LEU A 53 10.26 -4.73 5.24
C LEU A 53 11.02 -3.97 4.16
N ILE A 54 10.37 -3.03 3.46
CA ILE A 54 11.02 -2.17 2.46
C ILE A 54 12.13 -1.36 3.12
N LYS A 55 11.85 -0.78 4.30
CA LYS A 55 12.84 0.00 5.05
C LYS A 55 14.08 -0.82 5.40
N GLN A 56 13.88 -2.02 5.96
CA GLN A 56 14.98 -2.93 6.29
C GLN A 56 15.77 -3.38 5.05
N ALA A 57 15.08 -3.63 3.94
CA ALA A 57 15.71 -4.00 2.69
C ALA A 57 16.58 -2.86 2.13
N ALA A 58 16.10 -1.63 2.18
CA ALA A 58 16.86 -0.48 1.74
C ALA A 58 18.10 -0.21 2.60
N ILE A 59 18.01 -0.39 3.92
CA ILE A 59 19.18 -0.29 4.82
C ILE A 59 20.22 -1.36 4.49
N ARG A 60 19.80 -2.59 4.17
CA ARG A 60 20.71 -3.67 3.76
C ARG A 60 21.34 -3.38 2.39
N PHE A 61 20.56 -2.84 1.46
CA PHE A 61 21.06 -2.37 0.18
C PHE A 61 22.13 -1.29 0.38
N GLU A 62 21.86 -0.28 1.22
CA GLU A 62 22.82 0.78 1.56
C GLU A 62 24.10 0.22 2.17
N ALA A 63 23.99 -0.74 3.10
CA ALA A 63 25.15 -1.36 3.72
C ALA A 63 26.06 -2.10 2.73
N ASP A 64 25.49 -2.62 1.64
CA ASP A 64 26.21 -3.40 0.63
C ASP A 64 26.74 -2.55 -0.53
N VAL A 65 25.91 -1.63 -1.02
CA VAL A 65 26.19 -0.80 -2.20
C VAL A 65 26.86 0.53 -1.80
N GLY A 66 26.71 0.95 -0.54
CA GLY A 66 27.24 2.20 0.01
C GLY A 66 26.27 3.38 -0.06
N CYS A 67 25.06 3.16 -0.56
CA CYS A 67 24.09 4.20 -0.85
C CYS A 67 22.66 3.67 -0.91
N PHE A 68 21.67 4.55 -0.74
CA PHE A 68 20.27 4.16 -0.92
C PHE A 68 19.94 3.83 -2.38
N PRO A 69 18.92 2.97 -2.62
CA PRO A 69 18.41 2.72 -3.96
C PRO A 69 18.04 4.02 -4.70
N PRO A 70 18.15 4.02 -6.04
CA PRO A 70 17.71 5.12 -6.87
C PRO A 70 16.21 5.37 -6.73
N ASP A 71 15.80 6.63 -6.93
CA ASP A 71 14.39 6.98 -7.12
C ASP A 71 13.90 6.37 -8.44
N VAL A 72 12.71 5.78 -8.44
CA VAL A 72 12.13 5.12 -9.61
C VAL A 72 10.67 5.50 -9.76
N TRP A 73 10.04 5.01 -10.82
CA TRP A 73 8.61 5.22 -10.97
C TRP A 73 7.82 4.41 -9.94
N ARG A 74 6.72 4.97 -9.44
CA ARG A 74 5.78 4.26 -8.55
C ARG A 74 5.42 2.86 -9.04
N GLY A 75 5.46 1.91 -8.12
CA GLY A 75 5.16 0.51 -8.40
C GLY A 75 6.31 -0.25 -9.06
N VAL A 76 7.45 0.39 -9.30
CA VAL A 76 8.64 -0.23 -9.87
C VAL A 76 9.62 -0.62 -8.74
N ASP A 77 10.30 -1.74 -8.92
CA ASP A 77 11.36 -2.19 -8.02
C ASP A 77 12.62 -1.31 -8.18
N PRO A 78 13.05 -0.57 -7.13
CA PRO A 78 14.23 0.30 -7.20
C PRO A 78 15.56 -0.46 -7.13
N GLY A 79 15.54 -1.80 -7.12
CA GLY A 79 16.76 -2.61 -6.99
C GLY A 79 16.77 -3.52 -5.75
N LEU A 80 15.65 -3.55 -5.02
CA LEU A 80 15.52 -4.29 -3.77
C LEU A 80 15.16 -5.76 -4.01
N VAL A 81 14.54 -6.11 -5.13
CA VAL A 81 14.26 -7.50 -5.51
C VAL A 81 15.26 -7.96 -6.57
N ASN A 82 15.37 -7.21 -7.66
CA ASN A 82 16.28 -7.52 -8.77
C ASN A 82 17.33 -6.42 -8.87
N LYS A 83 18.59 -6.78 -9.11
CA LYS A 83 19.70 -5.82 -9.25
C LYS A 83 19.39 -4.64 -10.18
N TYR A 84 18.63 -4.87 -11.24
CA TYR A 84 18.21 -3.87 -12.21
C TYR A 84 16.67 -3.82 -12.35
N GLY A 85 15.94 -3.94 -11.24
CA GLY A 85 14.47 -4.05 -11.22
C GLY A 85 13.74 -2.97 -12.03
N TRP A 86 14.29 -1.76 -12.07
CA TRP A 86 13.74 -0.64 -12.84
C TRP A 86 13.82 -0.84 -14.35
N LYS A 87 14.85 -1.53 -14.84
CA LYS A 87 15.03 -1.79 -16.28
C LYS A 87 13.97 -2.75 -16.83
N VAL A 88 13.43 -3.62 -15.99
CA VAL A 88 12.41 -4.60 -16.38
C VAL A 88 11.05 -3.92 -16.61
N ALA A 89 10.80 -2.77 -15.99
CA ALA A 89 9.54 -2.03 -16.12
C ALA A 89 9.47 -1.15 -17.38
N GLY A 90 10.54 -1.06 -18.18
CA GLY A 90 10.60 -0.22 -19.38
C GLY A 90 10.53 1.29 -19.12
N GLN A 91 10.53 1.69 -17.84
CA GLN A 91 10.47 3.07 -17.37
C GLN A 91 11.83 3.43 -16.78
N TYR A 92 12.68 4.01 -17.62
CA TYR A 92 14.01 4.49 -17.22
C TYR A 92 13.91 6.00 -17.00
N SER A 93 14.34 6.50 -15.85
CA SER A 93 15.03 7.80 -15.89
C SER A 93 16.51 7.51 -16.19
N THR A 94 17.04 8.26 -17.14
CA THR A 94 18.35 8.02 -17.76
C THR A 94 19.52 8.37 -16.85
N THR A 95 19.23 8.92 -15.67
CA THR A 95 20.21 9.33 -14.66
C THR A 95 20.65 8.16 -13.76
N TRP A 96 19.91 7.04 -13.77
CA TRP A 96 20.07 5.93 -12.81
C TRP A 96 21.10 4.85 -13.18
N ASP A 97 21.59 4.85 -14.41
CA ASP A 97 22.59 3.88 -14.89
C ASP A 97 24.00 4.14 -14.33
N GLN A 98 24.15 5.18 -13.51
CA GLN A 98 25.41 5.60 -12.89
C GLN A 98 25.63 5.02 -11.49
N VAL A 99 24.64 4.35 -10.88
CA VAL A 99 24.81 3.73 -9.57
C VAL A 99 25.77 2.54 -9.68
N ASP A 100 26.90 2.59 -8.98
CA ASP A 100 27.83 1.47 -8.93
C ASP A 100 27.27 0.33 -8.07
N LEU A 101 26.58 -0.60 -8.72
CA LEU A 101 26.00 -1.78 -8.09
C LEU A 101 26.98 -2.95 -7.94
N LYS A 102 28.31 -2.72 -7.96
CA LYS A 102 29.29 -3.78 -7.69
C LYS A 102 29.06 -4.44 -6.33
N GLY A 103 28.65 -3.66 -5.33
CA GLY A 103 28.40 -4.12 -3.98
C GLY A 103 27.10 -4.89 -3.78
N TRP A 104 26.20 -4.95 -4.77
CA TRP A 104 24.88 -5.56 -4.62
C TRP A 104 24.96 -7.07 -4.31
N LYS A 105 24.35 -7.51 -3.20
CA LYS A 105 24.28 -8.90 -2.74
C LYS A 105 22.84 -9.40 -2.53
N GLY A 106 21.87 -8.69 -3.11
CA GLY A 106 20.45 -9.03 -2.99
C GLY A 106 20.09 -10.42 -3.56
N PRO A 107 18.80 -10.78 -3.58
CA PRO A 107 17.64 -9.92 -3.30
C PRO A 107 17.53 -9.49 -1.83
N TYR A 108 17.16 -8.23 -1.61
CA TYR A 108 16.87 -7.68 -0.26
C TYR A 108 15.40 -7.83 0.13
N LEU A 109 14.52 -7.97 -0.87
CA LEU A 109 13.12 -8.34 -0.76
C LEU A 109 12.83 -9.54 -1.66
N ARG A 110 11.93 -10.42 -1.21
CA ARG A 110 11.50 -11.58 -2.01
C ARG A 110 10.70 -11.18 -3.27
N ALA A 111 9.92 -10.10 -3.16
CA ALA A 111 9.09 -9.57 -4.24
C ALA A 111 8.75 -8.11 -3.96
N TRP A 112 8.53 -7.33 -5.02
CA TRP A 112 8.12 -5.93 -4.86
C TRP A 112 6.70 -5.90 -4.32
N LYS A 113 6.49 -5.07 -3.32
CA LYS A 113 5.25 -5.07 -2.55
C LYS A 113 4.11 -4.48 -3.35
N ARG A 114 2.90 -5.00 -3.13
CA ARG A 114 1.66 -4.44 -3.66
C ARG A 114 0.83 -3.96 -2.49
N SER A 115 0.33 -2.73 -2.59
CA SER A 115 -0.48 -2.17 -1.51
C SER A 115 -1.75 -2.99 -1.32
N PRO A 116 -2.16 -3.27 -0.06
CA PRO A 116 -3.45 -3.89 0.22
C PRO A 116 -4.63 -2.99 -0.18
N TYR A 117 -4.38 -1.70 -0.41
CA TYR A 117 -5.38 -0.72 -0.84
C TYR A 117 -5.54 -0.62 -2.35
N GLY A 118 -4.63 -1.23 -3.13
CA GLY A 118 -4.62 -1.19 -4.59
C GLY A 118 -3.69 -0.12 -5.18
N GLY A 119 -3.22 0.83 -4.38
CA GLY A 119 -2.22 1.83 -4.78
C GLY A 119 -0.84 1.21 -5.01
N LEU A 120 0.11 2.06 -5.38
CA LEU A 120 1.46 1.66 -5.72
C LEU A 120 2.43 2.12 -4.63
N TYR A 121 3.21 1.18 -4.11
CA TYR A 121 4.37 1.55 -3.31
C TYR A 121 5.42 2.21 -4.19
N ASP A 122 6.07 3.22 -3.66
CA ASP A 122 7.17 3.92 -4.31
C ASP A 122 8.36 4.07 -3.37
N TRP A 123 9.52 4.19 -3.98
CA TRP A 123 10.77 4.51 -3.29
C TRP A 123 11.21 5.89 -3.77
N ASP A 124 10.95 6.88 -2.94
CA ASP A 124 11.23 8.27 -3.25
C ASP A 124 12.58 8.66 -2.64
N ASN A 125 13.52 9.05 -3.50
CA ASN A 125 14.83 9.55 -3.09
C ASN A 125 15.01 10.96 -3.62
N TYR A 126 14.56 11.94 -2.82
CA TYR A 126 14.42 13.32 -3.25
C TYR A 126 15.57 14.18 -2.72
N PRO A 127 16.33 14.87 -3.60
CA PRO A 127 17.36 15.82 -3.17
C PRO A 127 16.72 17.02 -2.47
N SER A 128 17.52 17.78 -1.71
CA SER A 128 17.06 18.89 -0.87
C SER A 128 16.28 19.98 -1.63
N ASN A 129 16.55 20.16 -2.91
CA ASN A 129 15.90 21.16 -3.77
C ASN A 129 14.68 20.62 -4.55
N TYR A 130 14.26 19.37 -4.31
CA TYR A 130 13.19 18.73 -5.08
C TYR A 130 12.02 18.33 -4.18
N THR A 131 10.85 18.91 -4.44
CA THR A 131 9.60 18.54 -3.78
C THR A 131 8.66 17.99 -4.84
N ALA A 132 8.23 16.75 -4.65
CA ALA A 132 7.23 16.12 -5.51
C ALA A 132 6.16 15.46 -4.67
N TRP A 133 4.95 15.41 -5.23
CA TRP A 133 3.79 14.83 -4.55
C TRP A 133 3.46 15.45 -3.19
N GLY A 134 3.94 16.67 -2.89
CA GLY A 134 3.82 17.36 -1.59
C GLY A 134 4.71 16.78 -0.49
N ILE A 135 5.62 15.86 -0.84
CA ILE A 135 6.66 15.33 0.04
C ILE A 135 7.87 16.26 -0.11
N PRO A 136 8.40 16.81 0.99
CA PRO A 136 9.57 17.67 0.93
C PRO A 136 10.79 16.90 0.42
N GLY A 137 11.69 17.63 -0.25
CA GLY A 137 13.01 17.13 -0.59
C GLY A 137 13.93 16.97 0.61
N GLY A 138 15.12 16.44 0.36
CA GLY A 138 16.15 16.25 1.37
C GLY A 138 15.92 14.99 2.20
N GLY A 139 15.23 14.01 1.62
CA GLY A 139 14.87 12.80 2.33
C GLY A 139 14.67 11.61 1.41
N VAL A 140 14.75 10.45 2.04
CA VAL A 140 14.37 9.19 1.45
C VAL A 140 13.07 8.73 2.11
N TYR A 141 12.11 8.30 1.28
CA TYR A 141 10.77 7.95 1.72
C TYR A 141 10.32 6.64 1.06
N VAL A 142 9.62 5.82 1.85
CA VAL A 142 8.74 4.78 1.28
C VAL A 142 7.35 5.39 1.20
N THR A 143 6.76 5.41 0.01
CA THR A 143 5.49 6.09 -0.19
C THR A 143 4.42 5.19 -0.78
N LEU A 144 3.16 5.53 -0.51
CA LEU A 144 2.01 4.93 -1.17
C LEU A 144 1.37 6.00 -2.04
N LYS A 145 1.36 5.77 -3.35
CA LYS A 145 0.82 6.67 -4.37
C LYS A 145 -0.41 6.04 -5.06
N PRO A 146 -1.32 6.87 -5.59
CA PRO A 146 -2.48 6.38 -6.34
C PRO A 146 -2.06 5.67 -7.63
N LEU A 147 -2.91 4.77 -8.13
CA LEU A 147 -2.70 4.11 -9.42
C LEU A 147 -2.70 5.13 -10.58
N SER A 148 -3.61 6.11 -10.54
CA SER A 148 -3.74 7.18 -11.54
C SER A 148 -2.98 8.44 -11.10
N TRP A 149 -2.44 9.18 -12.06
CA TRP A 149 -1.78 10.46 -11.78
C TRP A 149 -2.82 11.49 -11.31
N GLY A 150 -2.58 12.12 -10.15
CA GLY A 150 -3.54 13.06 -9.55
C GLY A 150 -4.84 12.43 -9.01
N GLY A 151 -4.96 11.10 -9.04
CA GLY A 151 -6.12 10.37 -8.53
C GLY A 151 -6.05 10.09 -7.02
N GLY A 152 -7.12 9.49 -6.49
CA GLY A 152 -7.15 8.90 -5.13
C GLY A 152 -7.43 7.40 -5.16
N ASP A 153 -7.31 6.79 -6.33
CA ASP A 153 -7.54 5.38 -6.58
C ASP A 153 -6.43 4.52 -5.98
N GLY A 154 -6.83 3.51 -5.22
CA GLY A 154 -5.88 2.65 -4.51
C GLY A 154 -5.34 3.25 -3.21
N MET A 155 -5.85 4.41 -2.79
CA MET A 155 -5.48 5.05 -1.53
C MET A 155 -6.43 4.65 -0.39
N PRO A 156 -5.93 4.63 0.85
CA PRO A 156 -6.77 4.40 2.03
C PRO A 156 -7.72 5.57 2.29
N THR A 157 -8.72 5.35 3.16
CA THR A 157 -9.73 6.36 3.51
C THR A 157 -9.15 7.47 4.40
N MET A 158 -9.86 8.60 4.51
CA MET A 158 -9.47 9.73 5.38
C MET A 158 -9.28 9.33 6.86
N GLU A 159 -10.10 8.39 7.37
CA GLU A 159 -9.95 7.86 8.73
C GLU A 159 -8.59 7.18 8.96
N PHE A 160 -8.07 6.50 7.94
CA PHE A 160 -6.75 5.88 8.02
C PHE A 160 -5.64 6.93 8.07
N GLU A 161 -5.78 8.04 7.33
CA GLU A 161 -4.81 9.12 7.36
C GLU A 161 -4.68 9.69 8.78
N GLN A 162 -5.78 9.81 9.54
CA GLN A 162 -5.76 10.27 10.94
C GLN A 162 -5.00 9.28 11.84
N ILE A 163 -5.23 7.97 11.68
CA ILE A 163 -4.49 6.94 12.43
C ILE A 163 -2.98 7.01 12.15
N LEU A 164 -2.58 7.35 10.91
CA LEU A 164 -1.18 7.52 10.57
C LEU A 164 -0.54 8.76 11.23
N GLU A 165 -1.26 9.87 11.34
CA GLU A 165 -0.76 11.08 12.03
C GLU A 165 -0.43 10.79 13.49
N ASP A 166 -1.34 10.10 14.19
CA ASP A 166 -1.13 9.68 15.58
C ASP A 166 0.10 8.77 15.75
N GLN A 167 0.51 8.09 14.68
CA GLN A 167 1.65 7.17 14.66
C GLN A 167 2.94 7.80 14.10
N GLY A 168 2.95 9.11 13.82
CA GLY A 168 4.13 9.86 13.39
C GLY A 168 4.59 9.56 11.95
N VAL A 169 3.67 9.18 11.06
CA VAL A 169 3.96 8.99 9.62
C VAL A 169 3.83 10.33 8.89
N ASP A 170 4.92 10.79 8.28
CA ASP A 170 5.10 12.15 7.77
C ASP A 170 4.32 12.39 6.47
N ARG A 171 3.33 13.29 6.50
CA ARG A 171 2.42 13.50 5.37
C ARG A 171 3.02 14.37 4.28
N SER A 172 2.65 14.06 3.03
CA SER A 172 2.42 15.10 2.03
C SER A 172 1.11 15.81 2.33
N LYS A 173 1.13 17.12 2.55
CA LYS A 173 -0.06 17.91 2.88
C LYS A 173 -0.95 18.25 1.67
N GLU A 174 -0.53 17.92 0.45
CA GLU A 174 -1.18 18.46 -0.76
C GLU A 174 -1.74 17.39 -1.70
N LYS A 175 -1.33 16.13 -1.57
CA LYS A 175 -1.78 15.04 -2.45
C LYS A 175 -1.86 13.79 -1.59
N ARG A 176 -2.95 13.02 -1.72
CA ARG A 176 -3.27 11.78 -0.98
C ARG A 176 -2.16 10.73 -1.13
N VAL A 177 -1.01 10.97 -0.51
CA VAL A 177 0.22 10.23 -0.61
C VAL A 177 0.74 10.11 0.81
N ILE A 178 1.01 8.87 1.19
CA ILE A 178 1.57 8.59 2.50
C ILE A 178 3.06 8.45 2.30
N ALA A 179 3.86 9.21 3.03
CA ALA A 179 5.30 9.09 3.01
C ALA A 179 5.81 8.68 4.39
N VAL A 180 6.68 7.69 4.44
CA VAL A 180 7.38 7.34 5.68
C VAL A 180 8.82 7.74 5.50
N TRP A 181 9.23 8.78 6.22
CA TRP A 181 10.61 9.23 6.23
C TRP A 181 11.52 8.16 6.83
N MET A 182 12.66 7.96 6.17
CA MET A 182 13.56 6.87 6.50
C MET A 182 14.54 7.20 7.62
N GLY A 183 14.68 8.48 7.99
CA GLY A 183 15.51 8.93 9.11
C GLY A 183 16.90 9.46 8.72
N ARG A 184 17.18 9.62 7.43
CA ARG A 184 18.45 10.14 6.91
C ARG A 184 18.20 10.90 5.60
N GLU A 185 19.01 11.92 5.34
CA GLU A 185 19.09 12.56 4.03
C GLU A 185 19.60 11.54 2.97
N PRO A 186 19.29 11.74 1.68
CA PRO A 186 19.88 10.96 0.60
C PRO A 186 21.39 10.87 0.75
N THR A 187 21.96 9.69 0.53
CA THR A 187 23.42 9.49 0.52
C THR A 187 24.11 10.10 -0.71
N TRP A 188 23.37 10.85 -1.53
CA TRP A 188 23.84 11.42 -2.79
C TRP A 188 23.54 12.92 -2.82
N ASP A 189 24.52 13.71 -3.26
CA ASP A 189 24.21 14.98 -3.94
C ASP A 189 23.34 14.65 -5.16
N SER A 190 22.36 15.50 -5.48
CA SER A 190 21.47 15.32 -6.63
C SER A 190 22.25 14.81 -7.83
N VAL A 191 21.87 13.63 -8.34
CA VAL A 191 22.52 13.12 -9.55
C VAL A 191 22.26 14.15 -10.66
N PRO A 192 23.29 14.62 -11.40
CA PRO A 192 23.13 15.67 -12.39
C PRO A 192 21.96 15.35 -13.34
N GLY A 193 20.90 16.17 -13.31
CA GLY A 193 19.66 15.93 -14.05
C GLY A 193 18.38 15.90 -13.21
N GLN A 194 18.45 15.95 -11.87
CA GLN A 194 17.26 16.12 -11.00
C GLN A 194 16.79 17.59 -10.88
N SER A 195 16.82 18.35 -11.97
CA SER A 195 16.30 19.72 -12.02
C SER A 195 15.32 19.85 -13.17
N GLY A 196 14.02 19.97 -12.84
CA GLY A 196 12.98 20.43 -13.77
C GLY A 196 12.57 19.45 -14.85
#